data_AF-A0A840IW71-F1
#
_entry.id   AF-A0A840IW71-F1
#
_cell.length_a   1.000
_cell.length_b   1.000
_cell.length_c   1.000
_cell.angle_alpha   90.00
_cell.angle_beta   90.00
_cell.angle_gamma   90.00
#
_symmetry.space_group_name_H-M   'P 1'
#
loop_
_entity.id
_entity.type
_entity.pdbx_description
1 polymer ?
#
loop_
_entity_poly.entity_id
_entity_poly.type
_entity_poly.pdbx_seq_one_letter_code
_entity_poly.pdbx_strand_id
1 'polypeptide(L)'
;MIFAGRCTPHRFATRLGLAGMGLIALGALGAGATLLNNPVLTRLLPDATGSAKTPATAVVYVGMGLLFAAWVRLGHLVQAGMSTMQEMRRTVWLWAAPLLVAPPLFSTDLYTYLAQGAVAQAGLDPYSHVPAELSGAVIDNAAGHWLSVPSPYGPLFILIIKSVLGLAGDNPLLGAFLTRLVLTAGLWLLCLAMPKLCRHLGGRPASALWISAANPLVLLHLVSGGHNDLLMVGLLASGTALVLARFPVRGFALVAMAAAVKVTAAVALPFLVWVWVSHRSEGRLTWRHFLRVGTAAVSTVVVSFGLCSAVAGVSLGWLSALDGNMVLEPLLSVPTSLGKVAAMMVSGVDTEQMVSGFRTAGWFVLAAVVVVLWWRSRRGGATAIRGAAGAMLATVLLSPVTLPWYFSWPLTLGAAVRWPSSRAVLPVVAGVSAWLVIGSHPDGKSQLPPWGFAVLFVASIAVGAGMWHGKIARSRAGRPVRLSGSAEFRVSSPGWESPAMRADLRDDLKVALKSRDRAAVTALRSALAAIDNAEAVPVGPTVDTTVGNERVAGVAVGLGAAEVPRRDLTDADVRSIVENEVRERTEAAEQYERLGRAEQAEQLRAEAAVLQRHLEVS
;
A
#
# COMPACT_ATOMS: atom_id res chain seq x y z
N MET A 1 -27.72 20.63 -18.77
CA MET A 1 -26.69 20.81 -17.72
C MET A 1 -27.35 21.33 -16.43
N ILE A 2 -27.80 20.46 -15.51
CA ILE A 2 -28.49 20.88 -14.26
C ILE A 2 -27.84 20.30 -12.97
N PHE A 3 -26.70 19.60 -13.04
CA PHE A 3 -26.08 18.98 -11.85
C PHE A 3 -24.75 19.58 -11.37
N ALA A 4 -24.29 20.71 -11.91
CA ALA A 4 -22.99 21.30 -11.55
C ALA A 4 -23.06 22.41 -10.47
N GLY A 5 -24.14 22.45 -9.68
CA GLY A 5 -24.30 23.38 -8.56
C GLY A 5 -23.99 22.75 -7.20
N ARG A 6 -22.98 23.29 -6.49
CA ARG A 6 -22.77 23.16 -5.02
C ARG A 6 -22.08 21.89 -4.46
N CYS A 7 -21.07 21.31 -5.11
CA CYS A 7 -20.15 20.43 -4.39
C CYS A 7 -18.97 21.22 -3.82
N THR A 8 -18.82 21.24 -2.49
CA THR A 8 -17.59 21.75 -1.87
C THR A 8 -16.39 20.92 -2.34
N PRO A 9 -15.17 21.49 -2.37
CA PRO A 9 -13.97 20.75 -2.79
C PRO A 9 -13.75 19.44 -2.01
N HIS A 10 -14.11 19.43 -0.73
CA HIS A 10 -14.07 18.24 0.12
C HIS A 10 -15.07 17.16 -0.34
N ARG A 11 -16.34 17.53 -0.57
CA ARG A 11 -17.37 16.59 -1.02
C ARG A 11 -17.03 15.97 -2.37
N PHE A 12 -16.46 16.76 -3.28
CA PHE A 12 -15.98 16.24 -4.57
C PHE A 12 -14.90 15.17 -4.37
N ALA A 13 -13.86 15.47 -3.57
CA ALA A 13 -12.80 14.50 -3.28
C ALA A 13 -13.35 13.24 -2.60
N THR A 14 -14.29 13.40 -1.67
CA THR A 14 -14.97 12.28 -0.98
C THR A 14 -15.71 11.38 -1.96
N ARG A 15 -16.47 11.96 -2.89
CA ARG A 15 -17.21 11.21 -3.92
C ARG A 15 -16.27 10.52 -4.91
N LEU A 16 -15.17 11.17 -5.29
CA LEU A 16 -14.15 10.57 -6.15
C LEU A 16 -13.52 9.34 -5.49
N GLY A 17 -13.14 9.44 -4.22
CA GLY A 17 -12.60 8.30 -3.48
C GLY A 17 -13.65 7.22 -3.24
N LEU A 18 -14.92 7.57 -3.03
CA LEU A 18 -16.02 6.61 -2.92
C LEU A 18 -16.23 5.84 -4.24
N ALA A 19 -16.15 6.52 -5.39
CA ALA A 19 -16.19 5.87 -6.69
C ALA A 19 -14.99 4.91 -6.87
N GLY A 20 -13.79 5.34 -6.46
CA GLY A 20 -12.61 4.47 -6.42
C GLY A 20 -12.81 3.24 -5.54
N MET A 21 -13.35 3.41 -4.32
CA MET A 21 -13.68 2.29 -3.43
C MET A 21 -14.74 1.35 -4.00
N GLY A 22 -15.72 1.89 -4.75
CA GLY A 22 -16.71 1.08 -5.46
C GLY A 22 -16.09 0.21 -6.55
N LEU A 23 -15.15 0.77 -7.33
CA LEU A 23 -14.40 -0.02 -8.32
C LEU A 23 -13.51 -1.08 -7.65
N ILE A 24 -12.82 -0.74 -6.56
CA ILE A 24 -12.03 -1.70 -5.78
C ILE A 24 -12.91 -2.84 -5.26
N ALA A 25 -14.07 -2.53 -4.69
CA ALA A 25 -15.03 -3.51 -4.20
C ALA A 25 -15.58 -4.42 -5.32
N LEU A 26 -15.84 -3.86 -6.50
CA LEU A 26 -16.28 -4.62 -7.67
C LEU A 26 -15.18 -5.55 -8.18
N GLY A 27 -13.96 -5.03 -8.34
CA GLY A 27 -12.80 -5.80 -8.77
C GLY A 27 -12.41 -6.90 -7.78
N ALA A 28 -12.69 -6.72 -6.48
CA ALA A 28 -12.45 -7.73 -5.45
C ALA A 28 -13.17 -9.06 -5.70
N LEU A 29 -14.28 -9.05 -6.45
CA LEU A 29 -14.99 -10.28 -6.81
C LEU A 29 -14.12 -11.23 -7.66
N GLY A 30 -13.29 -10.71 -8.56
CA GLY A 30 -12.40 -11.53 -9.41
C GLY A 30 -10.94 -11.52 -8.98
N ALA A 31 -10.47 -10.47 -8.30
CA ALA A 31 -9.06 -10.28 -7.97
C ALA A 31 -8.74 -10.39 -6.46
N GLY A 32 -9.76 -10.49 -5.61
CA GLY A 32 -9.58 -10.57 -4.15
C GLY A 32 -9.07 -11.92 -3.67
N ALA A 33 -8.74 -11.96 -2.38
CA ALA A 33 -8.46 -13.19 -1.65
C ALA A 33 -9.78 -13.95 -1.39
N THR A 34 -10.36 -14.50 -2.45
CA THR A 34 -11.65 -15.21 -2.40
C THR A 34 -11.47 -16.63 -1.86
N LEU A 35 -12.57 -17.23 -1.37
CA LEU A 35 -12.57 -18.62 -0.90
C LEU A 35 -12.26 -19.58 -2.04
N LEU A 36 -11.62 -20.71 -1.74
CA LEU A 36 -11.34 -21.79 -2.71
C LEU A 36 -12.63 -22.29 -3.37
N ASN A 37 -13.67 -22.49 -2.58
CA ASN A 37 -15.01 -22.87 -3.03
C ASN A 37 -16.02 -21.80 -2.56
N ASN A 38 -16.30 -20.81 -3.40
CA ASN A 38 -17.23 -19.73 -3.06
C ASN A 38 -18.57 -19.86 -3.84
N PRO A 39 -19.61 -20.47 -3.25
CA PRO A 39 -20.85 -20.74 -3.98
C PRO A 39 -21.59 -19.47 -4.42
N VAL A 40 -21.41 -18.35 -3.71
CA VAL A 40 -22.02 -17.06 -4.09
C VAL A 40 -21.27 -16.47 -5.28
N LEU A 41 -19.94 -16.44 -5.21
CA LEU A 41 -19.12 -15.88 -6.27
C LEU A 41 -19.19 -16.73 -7.54
N THR A 42 -19.16 -18.06 -7.45
CA THR A 42 -19.29 -18.95 -8.62
C THR A 42 -20.62 -18.74 -9.35
N ARG A 43 -21.70 -18.35 -8.65
CA ARG A 43 -22.98 -18.00 -9.30
C ARG A 43 -22.95 -16.63 -9.98
N LEU A 44 -22.26 -15.66 -9.40
CA LEU A 44 -22.18 -14.29 -9.92
C LEU A 44 -21.16 -14.14 -11.05
N LEU A 45 -20.04 -14.85 -10.94
CA LEU A 45 -18.88 -14.83 -11.83
C LEU A 45 -18.31 -16.25 -11.95
N PRO A 46 -18.87 -17.10 -12.83
CA PRO A 46 -18.43 -18.49 -13.01
C PRO A 46 -16.94 -18.63 -13.36
N ASP A 47 -16.40 -17.67 -14.13
CA ASP A 47 -15.00 -17.63 -14.57
C ASP A 47 -14.08 -16.77 -13.68
N ALA A 48 -14.46 -16.50 -12.43
CA ALA A 48 -13.72 -15.61 -11.51
C ALA A 48 -12.24 -16.01 -11.32
N THR A 49 -11.92 -17.30 -11.43
CA THR A 49 -10.56 -17.84 -11.32
C THR A 49 -9.81 -17.95 -12.66
N GLY A 50 -10.48 -17.66 -13.78
CA GLY A 50 -9.96 -17.78 -15.14
C GLY A 50 -9.75 -16.43 -15.82
N SER A 51 -10.34 -16.24 -17.00
CA SER A 51 -10.18 -15.05 -17.86
C SER A 51 -10.64 -13.74 -17.21
N ALA A 52 -11.54 -13.81 -16.21
CA ALA A 52 -12.06 -12.65 -15.51
C ALA A 52 -11.09 -12.04 -14.47
N LYS A 53 -10.02 -12.77 -14.07
CA LYS A 53 -9.07 -12.30 -13.05
C LYS A 53 -8.31 -11.05 -13.50
N THR A 54 -7.75 -11.05 -14.71
CA THR A 54 -6.98 -9.92 -15.26
C THR A 54 -7.78 -8.62 -15.37
N PRO A 55 -8.98 -8.60 -15.99
CA PRO A 55 -9.79 -7.38 -16.03
C PRO A 55 -10.26 -6.94 -14.63
N ALA A 56 -10.58 -7.88 -13.73
CA ALA A 56 -10.92 -7.53 -12.35
C ALA A 56 -9.75 -6.85 -11.61
N THR A 57 -8.52 -7.36 -11.78
CA THR A 57 -7.30 -6.74 -11.26
C THR A 57 -7.10 -5.34 -11.83
N ALA A 58 -7.30 -5.14 -13.13
CA ALA A 58 -7.23 -3.82 -13.76
C ALA A 58 -8.24 -2.83 -13.15
N VAL A 59 -9.48 -3.28 -12.90
CA VAL A 59 -10.52 -2.47 -12.23
C VAL A 59 -10.10 -2.08 -10.81
N VAL A 60 -9.49 -2.99 -10.05
CA VAL A 60 -8.92 -2.66 -8.71
C VAL A 60 -7.89 -1.55 -8.82
N TYR A 61 -6.93 -1.64 -9.75
CA TYR A 61 -5.88 -0.62 -9.89
C TYR A 61 -6.43 0.74 -10.38
N VAL A 62 -7.43 0.75 -11.27
CA VAL A 62 -8.13 2.00 -11.65
C VAL A 62 -8.81 2.63 -10.43
N GLY A 63 -9.51 1.80 -9.63
CA GLY A 63 -10.14 2.26 -8.39
C GLY A 63 -9.14 2.80 -7.38
N MET A 64 -7.97 2.16 -7.24
CA MET A 64 -6.85 2.65 -6.43
C MET A 64 -6.36 4.00 -6.92
N GLY A 65 -6.18 4.18 -8.24
CA GLY A 65 -5.79 5.47 -8.82
C GLY A 65 -6.75 6.61 -8.43
N LEU A 66 -8.07 6.36 -8.52
CA LEU A 66 -9.09 7.33 -8.09
C LEU A 66 -9.03 7.61 -6.59
N LEU A 67 -8.84 6.57 -5.76
CA LEU A 67 -8.67 6.69 -4.32
C LEU A 67 -7.45 7.55 -3.96
N PHE A 68 -6.30 7.28 -4.58
CA PHE A 68 -5.07 8.06 -4.36
C PHE A 68 -5.25 9.52 -4.78
N ALA A 69 -5.83 9.78 -5.95
CA ALA A 69 -6.12 11.14 -6.41
C ALA A 69 -7.04 11.89 -5.43
N ALA A 70 -8.09 11.22 -4.93
CA ALA A 70 -9.00 11.75 -3.94
C ALA A 70 -8.30 12.02 -2.60
N TRP A 71 -7.49 11.08 -2.12
CA TRP A 71 -6.79 11.16 -0.85
C TRP A 71 -5.73 12.28 -0.86
N VAL A 72 -4.95 12.39 -1.93
CA VAL A 72 -3.99 13.48 -2.16
C VAL A 72 -4.71 14.84 -2.13
N ARG A 73 -5.82 14.96 -2.86
CA ARG A 73 -6.64 16.18 -2.87
C ARG A 73 -7.17 16.53 -1.48
N LEU A 74 -7.64 15.57 -0.71
CA LEU A 74 -8.04 15.79 0.69
C LEU A 74 -6.86 16.25 1.54
N GLY A 75 -5.66 15.71 1.32
CA GLY A 75 -4.44 16.12 2.01
C GLY A 75 -4.15 17.60 1.82
N HIS A 76 -4.25 18.11 0.59
CA HIS A 76 -4.10 19.54 0.31
C HIS A 76 -5.19 20.39 0.97
N LEU A 77 -6.45 19.96 0.92
CA LEU A 77 -7.58 20.67 1.54
C LEU A 77 -7.44 20.75 3.07
N VAL A 78 -7.02 19.65 3.69
CA VAL A 78 -6.78 19.57 5.14
C VAL A 78 -5.61 20.46 5.55
N GLN A 79 -4.52 20.49 4.77
CA GLN A 79 -3.40 21.40 5.01
C GLN A 79 -3.83 22.87 4.90
N ALA A 80 -4.63 23.20 3.89
CA ALA A 80 -5.24 24.52 3.69
C ALA A 80 -6.29 24.89 4.75
N GLY A 81 -6.66 23.99 5.65
CA GLY A 81 -7.69 24.23 6.67
C GLY A 81 -9.12 24.28 6.12
N MET A 82 -9.33 23.76 4.92
CA MET A 82 -10.63 23.74 4.22
C MET A 82 -11.46 22.48 4.51
N SER A 83 -10.98 21.60 5.37
CA SER A 83 -11.65 20.35 5.76
C SER A 83 -11.77 20.27 7.27
N THR A 84 -12.98 20.04 7.75
CA THR A 84 -13.26 19.85 9.19
C THR A 84 -13.00 18.41 9.64
N MET A 85 -12.91 18.21 10.95
CA MET A 85 -12.81 16.88 11.56
C MET A 85 -14.04 16.01 11.24
N GLN A 86 -15.24 16.58 11.31
CA GLN A 86 -16.49 15.87 11.07
C GLN A 86 -16.59 15.40 9.62
N GLU A 87 -16.19 16.25 8.67
CA GLU A 87 -16.11 15.87 7.26
C GLU A 87 -15.12 14.72 7.05
N MET A 88 -13.91 14.81 7.63
CA MET A 88 -12.94 13.70 7.54
C MET A 88 -13.47 12.39 8.12
N ARG A 89 -14.15 12.41 9.28
CA ARG A 89 -14.78 11.20 9.86
C ARG A 89 -15.82 10.59 8.92
N ARG A 90 -16.67 11.42 8.31
CA ARG A 90 -17.67 10.94 7.33
C ARG A 90 -16.98 10.30 6.13
N THR A 91 -15.92 10.91 5.62
CA THR A 91 -15.15 10.40 4.50
C THR A 91 -14.51 9.05 4.79
N VAL A 92 -13.91 8.87 5.97
CA VAL A 92 -13.37 7.56 6.42
C VAL A 92 -14.43 6.47 6.32
N TRP A 93 -15.61 6.69 6.89
CA TRP A 93 -16.67 5.68 6.90
C TRP A 93 -17.29 5.45 5.53
N LEU A 94 -17.48 6.50 4.73
CA LEU A 94 -17.94 6.36 3.35
C LEU A 94 -16.97 5.52 2.53
N TRP A 95 -15.66 5.68 2.72
CA TRP A 95 -14.66 4.92 1.99
C TRP A 95 -14.47 3.49 2.54
N ALA A 96 -14.66 3.29 3.85
CA ALA A 96 -14.57 1.97 4.46
C ALA A 96 -15.75 1.07 4.09
N ALA A 97 -16.97 1.61 3.99
CA ALA A 97 -18.19 0.82 3.84
C ALA A 97 -18.22 -0.14 2.63
N PRO A 98 -17.83 0.28 1.39
CA PRO A 98 -17.79 -0.64 0.25
C PRO A 98 -16.82 -1.81 0.47
N LEU A 99 -15.71 -1.56 1.15
CA LEU A 99 -14.69 -2.59 1.39
C LEU A 99 -15.22 -3.68 2.32
N LEU A 100 -16.02 -3.32 3.34
CA LEU A 100 -16.53 -4.27 4.35
C LEU A 100 -17.44 -5.35 3.79
N VAL A 101 -18.12 -5.06 2.68
CA VAL A 101 -19.02 -6.00 2.00
C VAL A 101 -18.37 -6.69 0.81
N ALA A 102 -17.21 -6.20 0.36
CA ALA A 102 -16.43 -6.81 -0.70
C ALA A 102 -15.58 -7.98 -0.16
N PRO A 103 -15.22 -8.96 -1.01
CA PRO A 103 -14.18 -9.93 -0.68
C PRO A 103 -12.91 -9.24 -0.17
N PRO A 104 -12.19 -9.86 0.78
CA PRO A 104 -10.95 -9.28 1.28
C PRO A 104 -9.93 -9.14 0.15
N LEU A 105 -9.13 -8.09 0.22
CA LEU A 105 -8.10 -7.75 -0.76
C LEU A 105 -6.77 -7.60 -0.04
N PHE A 106 -5.69 -7.81 -0.79
CA PHE A 106 -4.28 -7.60 -0.39
C PHE A 106 -3.76 -8.55 0.70
N SER A 107 -4.58 -9.41 1.29
CA SER A 107 -4.14 -10.43 2.24
C SER A 107 -5.13 -11.60 2.37
N THR A 108 -4.59 -12.80 2.60
CA THR A 108 -5.34 -14.00 3.00
C THR A 108 -5.34 -14.22 4.52
N ASP A 109 -4.73 -13.33 5.30
CA ASP A 109 -4.56 -13.46 6.76
C ASP A 109 -5.89 -13.70 7.48
N LEU A 110 -6.99 -13.14 6.96
CA LEU A 110 -8.31 -13.32 7.52
C LEU A 110 -8.69 -14.79 7.67
N TYR A 111 -8.35 -15.65 6.70
CA TYR A 111 -8.61 -17.08 6.76
C TYR A 111 -7.65 -17.79 7.71
N THR A 112 -6.39 -17.36 7.77
CA THR A 112 -5.43 -17.83 8.78
C THR A 112 -5.93 -17.54 10.20
N TYR A 113 -6.49 -16.35 10.44
CA TYR A 113 -7.09 -16.00 11.73
C TYR A 113 -8.24 -16.96 12.05
N LEU A 114 -9.14 -17.22 11.10
CA LEU A 114 -10.22 -18.19 11.34
C LEU A 114 -9.67 -19.59 11.63
N ALA A 115 -8.65 -20.06 10.92
CA ALA A 115 -8.06 -21.38 11.17
C ALA A 115 -7.48 -21.50 12.59
N GLN A 116 -6.79 -20.46 13.07
CA GLN A 116 -6.29 -20.40 14.45
C GLN A 116 -7.42 -20.31 15.48
N GLY A 117 -8.52 -19.65 15.12
CA GLY A 117 -9.74 -19.62 15.93
C GLY A 117 -10.41 -20.99 16.03
N ALA A 118 -10.34 -21.80 14.98
CA ALA A 118 -10.91 -23.15 14.94
C ALA A 118 -10.18 -24.08 15.93
N VAL A 119 -8.85 -23.96 16.04
CA VAL A 119 -8.05 -24.65 17.07
C VAL A 119 -8.58 -24.32 18.47
N ALA A 120 -8.76 -23.03 18.77
CA ALA A 120 -9.27 -22.59 20.08
C ALA A 120 -10.75 -22.95 20.33
N GLN A 121 -11.57 -23.06 19.27
CA GLN A 121 -12.96 -23.53 19.31
C GLN A 121 -13.03 -25.04 19.62
N ALA A 122 -12.09 -25.82 19.10
CA ALA A 122 -11.95 -27.25 19.38
C ALA A 122 -11.49 -27.55 20.82
N GLY A 123 -11.27 -26.52 21.66
CA GLY A 123 -10.79 -26.68 23.04
C GLY A 123 -9.28 -26.91 23.14
N LEU A 124 -8.55 -26.83 22.03
CA LEU A 124 -7.11 -26.95 21.98
C LEU A 124 -6.45 -25.59 22.22
N ASP A 125 -5.24 -25.60 22.79
CA ASP A 125 -4.45 -24.38 22.94
C ASP A 125 -3.75 -24.04 21.61
N PRO A 126 -4.10 -22.91 20.94
CA PRO A 126 -3.49 -22.53 19.67
C PRO A 126 -2.02 -22.12 19.78
N TYR A 127 -1.46 -22.09 20.99
CA TYR A 127 -0.03 -21.85 21.21
C TYR A 127 0.82 -23.13 21.24
N SER A 128 0.18 -24.31 21.31
CA SER A 128 0.86 -25.61 21.22
C SER A 128 0.35 -26.50 20.10
N HIS A 129 -0.87 -26.25 19.61
CA HIS A 129 -1.49 -26.95 18.49
C HIS A 129 -1.57 -26.07 17.25
N VAL A 130 -1.59 -26.70 16.08
CA VAL A 130 -1.60 -26.00 14.79
C VAL A 130 -2.87 -26.28 13.98
N PRO A 131 -3.31 -25.36 13.11
CA PRO A 131 -4.52 -25.57 12.30
C PRO A 131 -4.52 -26.84 11.43
N ALA A 132 -3.34 -27.29 10.97
CA ALA A 132 -3.20 -28.51 10.16
C ALA A 132 -3.60 -29.81 10.88
N GLU A 133 -3.75 -29.79 12.20
CA GLU A 133 -4.27 -30.92 12.97
C GLU A 133 -5.80 -31.09 12.83
N LEU A 134 -6.47 -30.05 12.32
CA LEU A 134 -7.91 -30.03 12.11
C LEU A 134 -8.27 -30.16 10.62
N SER A 135 -9.54 -30.43 10.35
CA SER A 135 -10.09 -30.47 9.00
C SER A 135 -11.36 -29.63 8.91
N GLY A 136 -11.76 -29.26 7.69
CA GLY A 136 -13.02 -28.56 7.42
C GLY A 136 -12.82 -27.29 6.61
N ALA A 137 -13.94 -26.72 6.15
CA ALA A 137 -13.96 -25.62 5.17
C ALA A 137 -13.18 -24.38 5.64
N VAL A 138 -13.14 -24.11 6.94
CA VAL A 138 -12.35 -23.00 7.50
C VAL A 138 -10.85 -23.25 7.35
N ILE A 139 -10.40 -24.48 7.61
CA ILE A 139 -8.98 -24.88 7.52
C ILE A 139 -8.54 -24.88 6.07
N ASP A 140 -9.36 -25.42 5.16
CA ASP A 140 -9.05 -25.53 3.73
C ASP A 140 -8.75 -24.16 3.08
N ASN A 141 -9.37 -23.08 3.58
CA ASN A 141 -9.17 -21.73 3.07
C ASN A 141 -7.93 -21.01 3.63
N ALA A 142 -7.34 -21.54 4.71
CA ALA A 142 -6.02 -21.08 5.15
C ALA A 142 -4.94 -21.76 4.31
N ALA A 143 -3.83 -21.07 4.08
CA ALA A 143 -2.79 -21.56 3.19
C ALA A 143 -1.38 -21.16 3.65
N GLY A 144 -0.40 -21.94 3.20
CA GLY A 144 1.02 -21.71 3.44
C GLY A 144 1.48 -22.16 4.83
N HIS A 145 2.64 -21.67 5.25
CA HIS A 145 3.30 -22.04 6.52
C HIS A 145 2.42 -21.81 7.76
N TRP A 146 1.41 -20.94 7.67
CA TRP A 146 0.50 -20.62 8.76
C TRP A 146 -0.37 -21.77 9.25
N LEU A 147 -0.55 -22.82 8.44
CA LEU A 147 -1.25 -24.04 8.84
C LEU A 147 -0.42 -24.89 9.82
N SER A 148 0.91 -24.78 9.75
CA SER A 148 1.85 -25.65 10.46
C SER A 148 2.63 -24.94 11.57
N VAL A 149 2.22 -23.74 11.96
CA VAL A 149 2.86 -22.98 13.05
C VAL A 149 1.84 -22.61 14.13
N PRO A 150 2.25 -22.62 15.41
CA PRO A 150 1.43 -22.11 16.50
C PRO A 150 1.10 -20.62 16.31
N SER A 151 0.01 -20.19 16.91
CA SER A 151 -0.50 -18.84 16.74
C SER A 151 0.41 -17.78 17.37
N PRO A 152 0.89 -16.77 16.61
CA PRO A 152 1.62 -15.63 17.18
C PRO A 152 0.67 -14.56 17.73
N TYR A 153 -0.66 -14.77 17.67
CA TYR A 153 -1.64 -13.75 18.02
C TYR A 153 -1.95 -13.75 19.52
N GLY A 154 -2.20 -12.56 20.07
CA GLY A 154 -2.48 -12.43 21.48
C GLY A 154 -3.85 -13.00 21.89
N PRO A 155 -4.04 -13.28 23.19
CA PRO A 155 -5.20 -14.02 23.70
C PRO A 155 -6.53 -13.32 23.47
N LEU A 156 -6.58 -11.97 23.47
CA LEU A 156 -7.82 -11.25 23.17
C LEU A 156 -8.23 -11.44 21.72
N PHE A 157 -7.27 -11.47 20.80
CA PHE A 157 -7.59 -11.73 19.39
C PHE A 157 -8.08 -13.16 19.20
N ILE A 158 -7.43 -14.14 19.84
CA ILE A 158 -7.88 -15.54 19.87
C ILE A 158 -9.32 -15.66 20.39
N LEU A 159 -9.64 -15.00 21.50
CA LEU A 159 -11.00 -14.98 22.04
C LEU A 159 -12.01 -14.43 21.03
N ILE A 160 -11.66 -13.36 20.31
CA ILE A 160 -12.53 -12.75 19.30
C ILE A 160 -12.81 -13.73 18.16
N ILE A 161 -11.77 -14.29 17.55
CA ILE A 161 -11.93 -15.22 16.41
C ILE A 161 -12.65 -16.51 16.82
N LYS A 162 -12.37 -17.03 18.02
CA LYS A 162 -13.08 -18.17 18.62
C LYS A 162 -14.56 -17.87 18.78
N SER A 163 -14.90 -16.69 19.30
CA SER A 163 -16.30 -16.25 19.46
C SER A 163 -16.99 -16.05 18.12
N VAL A 164 -16.29 -15.50 17.12
CA VAL A 164 -16.82 -15.35 15.76
C VAL A 164 -17.14 -16.72 15.16
N LEU A 165 -16.27 -17.72 15.30
CA LEU A 165 -16.56 -19.07 14.84
C LEU A 165 -17.66 -19.76 15.64
N GLY A 166 -17.81 -19.45 16.93
CA GLY A 166 -18.98 -19.86 17.71
C GLY A 166 -20.31 -19.41 17.11
N LEU A 167 -20.32 -18.25 16.42
CA LEU A 167 -21.50 -17.71 15.74
C LEU A 167 -21.59 -18.16 14.28
N ALA A 168 -20.46 -18.24 13.57
CA ALA A 168 -20.42 -18.53 12.14
C ALA A 168 -20.46 -20.04 11.82
N GLY A 169 -20.10 -20.89 12.78
CA GLY A 169 -19.85 -22.33 12.54
C GLY A 169 -18.78 -22.54 11.48
N ASP A 170 -18.98 -23.53 10.62
CA ASP A 170 -18.06 -23.89 9.53
C ASP A 170 -18.20 -23.02 8.27
N ASN A 171 -18.87 -21.86 8.37
CA ASN A 171 -19.05 -20.94 7.24
C ASN A 171 -17.92 -19.90 7.20
N PRO A 172 -16.87 -20.08 6.36
CA PRO A 172 -15.74 -19.17 6.32
C PRO A 172 -16.12 -17.79 5.78
N LEU A 173 -17.15 -17.68 4.93
CA LEU A 173 -17.62 -16.39 4.41
C LEU A 173 -18.22 -15.53 5.53
N LEU A 174 -19.11 -16.13 6.34
CA LEU A 174 -19.71 -15.46 7.48
C LEU A 174 -18.66 -15.14 8.55
N GLY A 175 -17.75 -16.08 8.84
CA GLY A 175 -16.64 -15.87 9.76
C GLY A 175 -15.74 -14.71 9.34
N ALA A 176 -15.40 -14.62 8.05
CA ALA A 176 -14.61 -13.52 7.49
C ALA A 176 -15.34 -12.18 7.63
N PHE A 177 -16.63 -12.12 7.28
CA PHE A 177 -17.44 -10.91 7.39
C PHE A 177 -17.57 -10.43 8.85
N LEU A 178 -17.93 -11.33 9.77
CA LEU A 178 -18.08 -11.00 11.20
C LEU A 178 -16.75 -10.55 11.82
N THR A 179 -15.64 -11.20 11.46
CA THR A 179 -14.31 -10.80 11.92
C THR A 179 -14.01 -9.37 11.49
N ARG A 180 -14.22 -9.03 10.21
CA ARG A 180 -14.01 -7.66 9.71
C ARG A 180 -14.92 -6.65 10.38
N LEU A 181 -16.17 -7.02 10.66
CA LEU A 181 -17.09 -6.17 11.42
C LEU A 181 -16.56 -5.88 12.83
N VAL A 182 -16.07 -6.89 13.56
CA VAL A 182 -15.44 -6.68 14.88
C VAL A 182 -14.20 -5.78 14.77
N LEU A 183 -13.34 -6.02 13.78
CA LEU A 183 -12.13 -5.21 13.57
C LEU A 183 -12.44 -3.74 13.26
N THR A 184 -13.59 -3.43 12.65
CA THR A 184 -14.02 -2.04 12.43
C THR A 184 -14.27 -1.25 13.71
N ALA A 185 -14.50 -1.92 14.85
CA ALA A 185 -14.51 -1.25 16.15
C ALA A 185 -13.19 -0.53 16.42
N GLY A 186 -12.07 -1.07 15.93
CA GLY A 186 -10.76 -0.43 15.93
C GLY A 186 -10.73 0.91 15.18
N LEU A 187 -11.26 0.93 13.95
CA LEU A 187 -11.38 2.15 13.15
C LEU A 187 -12.27 3.20 13.83
N TRP A 188 -13.36 2.75 14.45
CA TRP A 188 -14.26 3.60 15.21
C TRP A 188 -13.57 4.22 16.43
N LEU A 189 -12.92 3.39 17.24
CA LEU A 189 -12.13 3.83 18.38
C LEU A 189 -11.03 4.82 17.96
N LEU A 190 -10.32 4.54 16.88
CA LEU A 190 -9.30 5.43 16.32
C LEU A 190 -9.89 6.79 15.95
N CYS A 191 -11.02 6.80 15.24
CA CYS A 191 -11.70 8.04 14.84
C CYS A 191 -12.19 8.85 16.05
N LEU A 192 -12.58 8.19 17.14
CA LEU A 192 -13.00 8.82 18.40
C LEU A 192 -11.81 9.35 19.21
N ALA A 193 -10.72 8.59 19.29
CA ALA A 193 -9.53 8.93 20.05
C ALA A 193 -8.74 10.08 19.41
N MET A 194 -8.64 10.11 18.08
CA MET A 194 -7.72 11.00 17.37
C MET A 194 -7.90 12.49 17.72
N PRO A 195 -9.13 13.05 17.79
CA PRO A 195 -9.31 14.45 18.20
C PRO A 195 -8.96 14.69 19.66
N LYS A 196 -9.18 13.70 20.54
CA LYS A 196 -8.80 13.78 21.95
C LYS A 196 -7.27 13.80 22.08
N LEU A 197 -6.56 12.97 21.32
CA LEU A 197 -5.10 12.98 21.26
C LEU A 197 -4.58 14.33 20.75
N CYS A 198 -5.12 14.83 19.64
CA CYS A 198 -4.73 16.12 19.07
C CYS A 198 -4.85 17.28 20.07
N ARG A 199 -5.91 17.30 20.90
CA ARG A 199 -6.08 18.33 21.95
C ARG A 199 -4.96 18.35 22.98
N HIS A 200 -4.41 17.19 23.33
CA HIS A 200 -3.30 17.09 24.29
C HIS A 200 -1.92 17.26 23.64
N LEU A 201 -1.80 16.96 22.35
CA LEU A 201 -0.51 16.83 21.64
C LEU A 201 -0.24 17.98 20.65
N GLY A 202 -1.21 18.87 20.45
CA GLY A 202 -1.11 20.06 19.60
C GLY A 202 -1.27 19.80 18.09
N GLY A 203 -1.62 18.58 17.68
CA GLY A 203 -1.91 18.23 16.29
C GLY A 203 -3.26 18.77 15.80
N ARG A 204 -3.50 18.70 14.49
CA ARG A 204 -4.77 19.10 13.87
C ARG A 204 -5.65 17.85 13.64
N PRO A 205 -6.86 17.76 14.23
CA PRO A 205 -7.69 16.55 14.13
C PRO A 205 -7.98 16.08 12.70
N ALA A 206 -8.26 17.00 11.78
CA ALA A 206 -8.51 16.66 10.37
C ALA A 206 -7.26 16.06 9.69
N SER A 207 -6.08 16.64 9.94
CA SER A 207 -4.79 16.11 9.44
C SER A 207 -4.48 14.75 10.03
N ALA A 208 -4.73 14.58 11.33
CA ALA A 208 -4.46 13.33 12.00
C ALA A 208 -5.34 12.19 11.44
N LEU A 209 -6.65 12.44 11.25
CA LEU A 209 -7.57 11.48 10.62
C LEU A 209 -7.21 11.19 9.16
N TRP A 210 -6.71 12.19 8.42
CA TRP A 210 -6.25 12.00 7.05
C TRP A 210 -5.06 11.04 6.97
N ILE A 211 -4.10 11.15 7.91
CA ILE A 211 -2.89 10.30 7.99
C ILE A 211 -3.21 8.90 8.53
N SER A 212 -4.06 8.80 9.55
CA SER A 212 -4.19 7.56 10.34
C SER A 212 -5.44 6.74 10.02
N ALA A 213 -6.46 7.30 9.37
CA ALA A 213 -7.73 6.62 9.16
C ALA A 213 -8.20 6.66 7.70
N ALA A 214 -8.15 7.83 7.05
CA ALA A 214 -8.50 7.96 5.63
C ALA A 214 -7.35 7.53 4.70
N ASN A 215 -6.24 7.06 5.27
CA ASN A 215 -5.05 6.66 4.56
C ASN A 215 -5.31 5.37 3.76
N PRO A 216 -4.99 5.33 2.45
CA PRO A 216 -5.13 4.13 1.63
C PRO A 216 -4.50 2.88 2.24
N LEU A 217 -3.36 3.00 2.94
CA LEU A 217 -2.73 1.88 3.65
C LEU A 217 -3.67 1.28 4.70
N VAL A 218 -4.36 2.13 5.47
CA VAL A 218 -5.28 1.69 6.52
C VAL A 218 -6.57 1.14 5.90
N LEU A 219 -7.10 1.78 4.87
CA LEU A 219 -8.34 1.33 4.26
C LEU A 219 -8.14 0.02 3.48
N LEU A 220 -7.07 -0.11 2.70
CA LEU A 220 -6.88 -1.27 1.84
C LEU A 220 -6.28 -2.45 2.60
N HIS A 221 -5.22 -2.28 3.40
CA HIS A 221 -4.66 -3.40 4.14
C HIS A 221 -5.46 -3.72 5.41
N LEU A 222 -5.70 -2.72 6.27
CA LEU A 222 -6.31 -3.00 7.58
C LEU A 222 -7.83 -3.25 7.46
N VAL A 223 -8.56 -2.40 6.74
CA VAL A 223 -10.02 -2.57 6.59
C VAL A 223 -10.35 -3.62 5.53
N SER A 224 -9.74 -3.57 4.33
CA SER A 224 -10.01 -4.55 3.27
C SER A 224 -9.40 -5.92 3.55
N GLY A 225 -8.10 -5.97 3.84
CA GLY A 225 -7.40 -7.21 4.20
C GLY A 225 -7.82 -7.79 5.54
N GLY A 226 -8.50 -7.01 6.39
CA GLY A 226 -9.05 -7.49 7.65
C GLY A 226 -7.96 -7.79 8.69
N HIS A 227 -6.87 -7.03 8.72
CA HIS A 227 -5.80 -7.23 9.69
C HIS A 227 -6.19 -6.82 11.11
N ASN A 228 -5.81 -7.65 12.08
CA ASN A 228 -6.06 -7.40 13.50
C ASN A 228 -5.40 -6.12 14.04
N ASP A 229 -4.39 -5.62 13.33
CA ASP A 229 -3.76 -4.31 13.54
C ASP A 229 -4.77 -3.18 13.67
N LEU A 230 -5.90 -3.22 12.93
CA LEU A 230 -6.94 -2.20 13.00
C LEU A 230 -7.52 -2.04 14.41
N LEU A 231 -7.84 -3.17 15.03
CA LEU A 231 -8.35 -3.22 16.40
C LEU A 231 -7.27 -2.79 17.39
N MET A 232 -6.05 -3.29 17.21
CA MET A 232 -4.90 -2.93 18.05
C MET A 232 -4.66 -1.42 18.06
N VAL A 233 -4.55 -0.77 16.88
CA VAL A 233 -4.25 0.66 16.82
C VAL A 233 -5.39 1.53 17.37
N GLY A 234 -6.65 1.09 17.20
CA GLY A 234 -7.82 1.76 17.81
C GLY A 234 -7.81 1.73 19.33
N LEU A 235 -7.50 0.55 19.91
CA LEU A 235 -7.34 0.37 21.35
C LEU A 235 -6.13 1.16 21.88
N LEU A 236 -4.99 1.11 21.18
CA LEU A 236 -3.78 1.85 21.52
C LEU A 236 -4.03 3.37 21.55
N ALA A 237 -4.66 3.93 20.51
CA ALA A 237 -4.98 5.35 20.43
C ALA A 237 -5.94 5.76 21.56
N SER A 238 -6.95 4.95 21.82
CA SER A 238 -7.94 5.20 22.87
C SER A 238 -7.33 5.13 24.27
N GLY A 239 -6.49 4.12 24.52
CA GLY A 239 -5.81 3.93 25.80
C GLY A 239 -4.83 5.07 26.07
N THR A 240 -4.05 5.45 25.06
CA THR A 240 -3.17 6.62 25.11
C THR A 240 -3.95 7.90 25.43
N ALA A 241 -5.12 8.09 24.79
CA ALA A 241 -5.98 9.25 25.06
C ALA A 241 -6.49 9.27 26.50
N LEU A 242 -6.82 8.12 27.09
CA LEU A 242 -7.24 8.00 28.48
C LEU A 242 -6.10 8.30 29.47
N VAL A 243 -4.87 7.82 29.20
CA VAL A 243 -3.70 8.15 30.02
C VAL A 243 -3.44 9.66 30.02
N LEU A 244 -3.47 10.30 28.84
CA LEU A 244 -3.33 11.75 28.69
C LEU A 244 -4.47 12.51 29.40
N ALA A 245 -5.69 11.97 29.36
CA ALA A 245 -6.86 12.52 30.04
C ALA A 245 -6.91 12.20 31.55
N ARG A 246 -5.80 11.79 32.18
CA ARG A 246 -5.68 11.51 33.63
C ARG A 246 -6.48 10.30 34.12
N PHE A 247 -6.84 9.36 33.24
CA PHE A 247 -7.41 8.05 33.59
C PHE A 247 -6.41 6.91 33.31
N PRO A 248 -5.26 6.87 34.01
CA PRO A 248 -4.15 6.00 33.64
C PRO A 248 -4.49 4.52 33.75
N VAL A 249 -5.18 4.06 34.81
CA VAL A 249 -5.52 2.63 34.96
C VAL A 249 -6.36 2.14 33.79
N ARG A 250 -7.42 2.86 33.43
CA ARG A 250 -8.26 2.54 32.26
C ARG A 250 -7.46 2.61 30.95
N GLY A 251 -6.57 3.59 30.83
CA GLY A 251 -5.70 3.73 29.66
C GLY A 251 -4.71 2.58 29.50
N PHE A 252 -4.02 2.20 30.58
CA PHE A 252 -3.09 1.06 30.61
C PHE A 252 -3.82 -0.26 30.36
N ALA A 253 -5.01 -0.47 30.94
CA ALA A 253 -5.83 -1.64 30.65
C ALA A 253 -6.17 -1.74 29.16
N LEU A 254 -6.55 -0.63 28.52
CA LEU A 254 -6.90 -0.63 27.10
C LEU A 254 -5.69 -0.84 26.18
N VAL A 255 -4.50 -0.32 26.54
CA VAL A 255 -3.25 -0.61 25.81
C VAL A 255 -2.78 -2.05 26.06
N ALA A 256 -3.01 -2.61 27.25
CA ALA A 256 -2.77 -4.02 27.53
C ALA A 256 -3.70 -4.91 26.69
N MET A 257 -4.98 -4.55 26.53
CA MET A 257 -5.88 -5.21 25.59
C MET A 257 -5.39 -5.06 24.15
N ALA A 258 -4.86 -3.89 23.75
CA ALA A 258 -4.23 -3.72 22.44
C ALA A 258 -3.04 -4.68 22.25
N ALA A 259 -2.21 -4.85 23.28
CA ALA A 259 -1.11 -5.82 23.29
C ALA A 259 -1.60 -7.27 23.26
N ALA A 260 -2.74 -7.55 23.89
CA ALA A 260 -3.43 -8.84 23.83
C ALA A 260 -4.11 -9.09 22.48
N VAL A 261 -4.26 -8.09 21.61
CA VAL A 261 -4.56 -8.30 20.19
C VAL A 261 -3.25 -8.56 19.44
N LYS A 262 -2.27 -7.68 19.64
CA LYS A 262 -0.96 -7.75 19.00
C LYS A 262 0.12 -7.13 19.89
N VAL A 263 1.10 -7.94 20.30
CA VAL A 263 2.11 -7.59 21.31
C VAL A 263 2.86 -6.28 21.02
N THR A 264 2.99 -5.90 19.76
CA THR A 264 3.72 -4.69 19.34
C THR A 264 3.11 -3.39 19.89
N ALA A 265 1.85 -3.39 20.34
CA ALA A 265 1.27 -2.27 21.09
C ALA A 265 1.98 -2.02 22.44
N ALA A 266 2.58 -3.05 23.05
CA ALA A 266 3.27 -2.96 24.34
C ALA A 266 4.49 -2.01 24.29
N VAL A 267 5.05 -1.77 23.11
CA VAL A 267 6.15 -0.80 22.90
C VAL A 267 5.79 0.60 23.42
N ALA A 268 4.51 0.97 23.41
CA ALA A 268 4.06 2.26 23.92
C ALA A 268 4.00 2.35 25.46
N LEU A 269 3.84 1.23 26.17
CA LEU A 269 3.59 1.20 27.63
C LEU A 269 4.68 1.91 28.45
N PRO A 270 6.01 1.68 28.22
CA PRO A 270 7.06 2.37 28.98
C PRO A 270 7.02 3.89 28.81
N PHE A 271 6.57 4.38 27.67
CA PHE A 271 6.42 5.82 27.41
C PHE A 271 5.20 6.39 28.14
N LEU A 272 4.10 5.64 28.20
CA LEU A 272 2.90 6.02 28.95
C LEU A 272 3.16 6.06 30.47
N VAL A 273 4.12 5.29 30.97
CA VAL A 273 4.58 5.40 32.38
C VAL A 273 5.11 6.81 32.63
N TRP A 274 5.92 7.39 31.73
CA TRP A 274 6.39 8.77 31.88
C TRP A 274 5.27 9.79 31.89
N VAL A 275 4.22 9.58 31.08
CA VAL A 275 3.02 10.45 31.09
C VAL A 275 2.35 10.37 32.46
N TRP A 276 2.14 9.17 33.00
CA TRP A 276 1.52 8.98 34.31
C TRP A 276 2.39 9.54 35.44
N VAL A 277 3.70 9.31 35.41
CA VAL A 277 4.63 9.91 36.37
C VAL A 277 4.58 11.42 36.31
N SER A 278 4.61 12.04 35.13
CA SER A 278 4.51 13.52 34.99
C SER A 278 3.19 14.09 35.52
N HIS A 279 2.13 13.29 35.47
CA HIS A 279 0.83 13.68 36.01
C HIS A 279 0.80 13.66 37.55
N ARG A 280 1.57 12.76 38.18
CA ARG A 280 1.61 12.57 39.64
C ARG A 280 2.69 13.39 40.33
N SER A 281 3.76 13.77 39.63
CA SER A 281 4.95 14.35 40.25
C SER A 281 4.95 15.87 40.37
N GLU A 282 3.99 16.57 39.76
CA GLU A 282 3.90 18.05 39.75
C GLU A 282 5.24 18.75 39.42
N GLY A 283 6.09 18.09 38.62
CA GLY A 283 7.41 18.59 38.23
C GLY A 283 8.60 18.11 39.10
N ARG A 284 8.37 17.42 40.22
CA ARG A 284 9.41 16.83 41.08
C ARG A 284 9.50 15.31 40.91
N LEU A 285 10.32 14.87 39.94
CA LEU A 285 10.57 13.45 39.69
C LEU A 285 11.38 12.81 40.84
N THR A 286 10.77 11.85 41.55
CA THR A 286 11.46 11.03 42.55
C THR A 286 11.39 9.56 42.15
N TRP A 287 12.44 8.78 42.44
CA TRP A 287 12.46 7.33 42.22
C TRP A 287 11.26 6.60 42.85
N ARG A 288 10.83 7.00 44.05
CA ARG A 288 9.65 6.44 44.72
C ARG A 288 8.35 6.64 43.93
N HIS A 289 8.18 7.79 43.27
CA HIS A 289 7.03 8.05 42.40
C HIS A 289 7.05 7.15 41.17
N PHE A 290 8.24 7.02 40.56
CA PHE A 290 8.44 6.12 39.42
C PHE A 290 8.13 4.67 39.79
N LEU A 291 8.64 4.16 40.92
CA LEU A 291 8.35 2.82 41.40
C LEU A 291 6.85 2.59 41.63
N ARG A 292 6.17 3.48 42.37
CA ARG A 292 4.72 3.34 42.64
C ARG A 292 3.89 3.32 41.35
N VAL A 293 4.18 4.23 40.42
CA VAL A 293 3.50 4.28 39.12
C VAL A 293 3.85 3.07 38.27
N GLY A 294 5.12 2.65 38.26
CA GLY A 294 5.60 1.47 37.57
C GLY A 294 4.91 0.20 38.06
N THR A 295 4.84 -0.03 39.37
CA THR A 295 4.12 -1.15 39.96
C THR A 295 2.64 -1.11 39.57
N ALA A 296 1.95 0.03 39.72
CA ALA A 296 0.54 0.13 39.35
C ALA A 296 0.30 -0.12 37.84
N ALA A 297 1.19 0.38 36.98
CA ALA A 297 1.15 0.16 35.54
C ALA A 297 1.34 -1.32 35.19
N VAL A 298 2.39 -1.95 35.72
CA VAL A 298 2.68 -3.37 35.49
C VAL A 298 1.54 -4.24 36.01
N SER A 299 1.05 -4.00 37.23
CA SER A 299 -0.10 -4.74 37.78
C SER A 299 -1.35 -4.59 36.90
N THR A 300 -1.64 -3.38 36.41
CA THR A 300 -2.77 -3.15 35.50
C THR A 300 -2.63 -3.94 34.21
N VAL A 301 -1.42 -3.96 33.62
CA VAL A 301 -1.15 -4.69 32.37
C VAL A 301 -1.26 -6.20 32.59
N VAL A 302 -0.62 -6.73 33.64
CA VAL A 302 -0.65 -8.16 33.97
C VAL A 302 -2.07 -8.64 34.25
N VAL A 303 -2.86 -7.90 35.04
CA VAL A 303 -4.26 -8.27 35.34
C VAL A 303 -5.11 -8.22 34.07
N SER A 304 -4.99 -7.16 33.27
CA SER A 304 -5.82 -7.01 32.05
C SER A 304 -5.49 -8.08 31.01
N PHE A 305 -4.19 -8.35 30.80
CA PHE A 305 -3.73 -9.36 29.85
C PHE A 305 -4.06 -10.77 30.35
N GLY A 306 -3.81 -11.05 31.64
CA GLY A 306 -4.13 -12.33 32.27
C GLY A 306 -5.63 -12.64 32.24
N LEU A 307 -6.48 -11.63 32.42
CA LEU A 307 -7.94 -11.78 32.24
C LEU A 307 -8.30 -12.14 30.79
N CYS A 308 -7.64 -11.54 29.78
CA CYS A 308 -7.85 -11.92 28.39
C CYS A 308 -7.45 -13.39 28.15
N SER A 309 -6.30 -13.84 28.66
CA SER A 309 -5.88 -15.24 28.57
C SER A 309 -6.84 -16.20 29.27
N ALA A 310 -7.27 -15.86 30.50
CA ALA A 310 -8.18 -16.69 31.28
C ALA A 310 -9.54 -16.85 30.61
N VAL A 311 -10.12 -15.75 30.08
CA VAL A 311 -11.41 -15.79 29.39
C VAL A 311 -11.30 -16.49 28.03
N ALA A 312 -10.19 -16.33 27.33
CA ALA A 312 -9.91 -17.06 26.09
C ALA A 312 -9.75 -18.58 26.32
N GLY A 313 -9.32 -18.98 27.52
CA GLY A 313 -9.00 -20.36 27.86
C GLY A 313 -7.70 -20.83 27.20
N VAL A 314 -6.69 -19.95 27.10
CA VAL A 314 -5.41 -20.24 26.43
C VAL A 314 -4.24 -19.98 27.38
N SER A 315 -3.10 -20.65 27.15
CA SER A 315 -1.91 -20.48 27.97
C SER A 315 -1.14 -19.19 27.68
N LEU A 316 0.00 -19.02 28.34
CA LEU A 316 0.98 -17.96 28.06
C LEU A 316 2.00 -18.35 26.97
N GLY A 317 1.77 -19.46 26.25
CA GLY A 317 2.66 -19.97 25.19
C GLY A 317 2.80 -19.06 23.96
N TRP A 318 2.01 -18.00 23.86
CA TRP A 318 2.10 -17.01 22.78
C TRP A 318 3.49 -16.36 22.68
N LEU A 319 4.24 -16.24 23.78
CA LEU A 319 5.59 -15.66 23.79
C LEU A 319 6.56 -16.51 22.96
N SER A 320 6.56 -17.83 23.16
CA SER A 320 7.36 -18.77 22.38
C SER A 320 6.87 -18.90 20.93
N ALA A 321 5.58 -18.69 20.68
CA ALA A 321 5.01 -18.75 19.33
C ALA A 321 5.41 -17.55 18.44
N LEU A 322 5.98 -16.47 18.99
CA LEU A 322 6.43 -15.31 18.21
C LEU A 322 7.55 -15.65 17.21
N ASP A 323 8.35 -16.68 17.50
CA ASP A 323 9.48 -17.13 16.67
C ASP A 323 9.04 -17.76 15.34
N GLY A 324 7.79 -18.23 15.23
CA GLY A 324 7.27 -18.88 14.03
C GLY A 324 7.30 -18.00 12.76
N ASN A 325 7.43 -16.67 12.93
CA ASN A 325 7.53 -15.73 11.82
C ASN A 325 8.92 -15.66 11.18
N MET A 326 9.98 -16.17 11.83
CA MET A 326 11.36 -15.89 11.41
C MET A 326 11.75 -16.50 10.05
N VAL A 327 10.98 -17.45 9.54
CA VAL A 327 11.14 -18.05 8.20
C VAL A 327 10.85 -17.04 7.08
N LEU A 328 10.05 -16.01 7.35
CA LEU A 328 9.76 -14.97 6.36
C LEU A 328 10.94 -14.00 6.24
N GLU A 329 11.34 -13.69 5.01
CA GLU A 329 12.44 -12.76 4.74
C GLU A 329 12.02 -11.55 3.86
N PRO A 330 11.12 -10.69 4.35
CA PRO A 330 10.59 -9.58 3.55
C PRO A 330 11.61 -8.46 3.35
N LEU A 331 11.56 -7.80 2.19
CA LEU A 331 12.47 -6.71 1.82
C LEU A 331 12.25 -5.41 2.63
N LEU A 332 11.12 -5.28 3.33
CA LEU A 332 10.81 -4.11 4.15
C LEU A 332 11.57 -4.09 5.48
N SER A 333 12.09 -5.23 5.93
CA SER A 333 12.91 -5.32 7.15
C SER A 333 14.32 -4.87 6.82
N VAL A 334 14.77 -3.76 7.42
CA VAL A 334 16.12 -3.22 7.20
C VAL A 334 17.21 -4.26 7.49
N PRO A 335 17.25 -4.94 8.66
CA PRO A 335 18.29 -5.91 8.92
C PRO A 335 18.24 -7.10 7.96
N THR A 336 17.04 -7.59 7.61
CA THR A 336 16.90 -8.71 6.66
C THR A 336 17.42 -8.34 5.28
N SER A 337 17.03 -7.17 4.77
CA SER A 337 17.48 -6.67 3.47
C SER A 337 18.98 -6.43 3.42
N LEU A 338 19.55 -5.82 4.48
CA LEU A 338 20.99 -5.65 4.57
C LEU A 338 21.73 -6.99 4.61
N GLY A 339 21.21 -7.98 5.33
CA GLY A 339 21.77 -9.33 5.35
C GLY A 339 21.76 -9.99 3.98
N LYS A 340 20.67 -9.86 3.22
CA LYS A 340 20.59 -10.36 1.83
C LYS A 340 21.58 -9.69 0.90
N VAL A 341 21.68 -8.37 0.97
CA VAL A 341 22.63 -7.60 0.15
C VAL A 341 24.07 -7.96 0.52
N ALA A 342 24.38 -8.10 1.80
CA ALA A 342 25.70 -8.52 2.26
C ALA A 342 26.06 -9.94 1.80
N ALA A 343 25.10 -10.88 1.81
CA ALA A 343 25.31 -12.24 1.32
C ALA A 343 25.65 -12.27 -0.18
N MET A 344 25.13 -11.33 -0.98
CA MET A 344 25.49 -11.21 -2.41
C MET A 344 26.92 -10.66 -2.61
N MET A 345 27.48 -9.96 -1.63
CA MET A 345 28.79 -9.32 -1.73
C MET A 345 29.93 -10.18 -1.16
N VAL A 346 29.62 -11.17 -0.32
CA VAL A 346 30.60 -12.00 0.37
C VAL A 346 30.49 -13.44 -0.11
N SER A 347 31.46 -13.90 -0.88
CA SER A 347 31.52 -15.29 -1.35
C SER A 347 31.88 -16.25 -0.20
N GLY A 348 31.25 -17.42 -0.19
CA GLY A 348 31.54 -18.50 0.77
C GLY A 348 30.82 -18.41 2.12
N VAL A 349 29.96 -17.41 2.34
CA VAL A 349 29.10 -17.34 3.53
C VAL A 349 27.66 -17.67 3.14
N ASP A 350 27.01 -18.49 3.96
CA ASP A 350 25.62 -18.85 3.74
C ASP A 350 24.68 -17.64 3.96
N THR A 351 23.66 -17.52 3.11
CA THR A 351 22.74 -16.37 3.12
C THR A 351 21.92 -16.33 4.40
N GLU A 352 21.49 -17.48 4.91
CA GLU A 352 20.71 -17.57 6.14
C GLU A 352 21.56 -17.09 7.33
N GLN A 353 22.82 -17.52 7.39
CA GLN A 353 23.77 -17.07 8.42
C GLN A 353 23.97 -15.55 8.37
N MET A 354 24.14 -14.97 7.19
CA MET A 354 24.29 -13.52 7.02
C MET A 354 23.04 -12.77 7.47
N VAL A 355 21.86 -13.21 7.02
CA VAL A 355 20.56 -12.62 7.41
C VAL A 355 20.35 -12.71 8.92
N SER A 356 20.66 -13.85 9.55
CA SER A 356 20.56 -14.05 11.00
C SER A 356 21.50 -13.11 11.77
N GLY A 357 22.74 -12.93 11.31
CA GLY A 357 23.71 -12.00 11.90
C GLY A 357 23.21 -10.55 11.89
N PHE A 358 22.70 -10.07 10.75
CA PHE A 358 22.15 -8.73 10.64
C PHE A 358 20.85 -8.55 11.45
N ARG A 359 19.98 -9.57 11.52
CA ARG A 359 18.77 -9.55 12.38
C ARG A 359 19.14 -9.45 13.86
N THR A 360 20.16 -10.19 14.29
CA THR A 360 20.69 -10.12 15.66
C THR A 360 21.22 -8.72 15.97
N ALA A 361 22.02 -8.13 15.07
CA ALA A 361 22.48 -6.74 15.20
C ALA A 361 21.31 -5.75 15.24
N GLY A 362 20.28 -5.96 14.40
CA GLY A 362 19.05 -5.18 14.35
C GLY A 362 18.32 -5.12 15.69
N TRP A 363 18.24 -6.25 16.43
CA TRP A 363 17.67 -6.29 17.78
C TRP A 363 18.43 -5.43 18.79
N PHE A 364 19.77 -5.49 18.78
CA PHE A 364 20.58 -4.65 19.67
C PHE A 364 20.41 -3.16 19.35
N VAL A 365 20.42 -2.80 18.07
CA VAL A 365 20.18 -1.42 17.62
C VAL A 365 18.77 -0.97 18.02
N LEU A 366 17.76 -1.81 17.83
CA LEU A 366 16.39 -1.52 18.23
C LEU A 366 16.29 -1.27 19.73
N ALA A 367 16.86 -2.15 20.56
CA ALA A 367 16.88 -2.00 22.01
C ALA A 367 17.54 -0.68 22.42
N ALA A 368 18.70 -0.36 21.86
CA ALA A 368 19.41 0.89 22.13
C ALA A 368 18.57 2.12 21.75
N VAL A 369 17.97 2.12 20.56
CA VAL A 369 17.11 3.23 20.08
C VAL A 369 15.89 3.40 20.97
N VAL A 370 15.19 2.32 21.32
CA VAL A 370 14.00 2.37 22.19
C VAL A 370 14.36 2.90 23.57
N VAL A 371 15.46 2.43 24.18
CA VAL A 371 15.94 2.91 25.48
C VAL A 371 16.29 4.39 25.43
N VAL A 372 17.00 4.86 24.40
CA VAL A 372 17.36 6.26 24.22
C VAL A 372 16.10 7.14 24.06
N LEU A 373 15.15 6.73 23.22
CA LEU A 373 13.89 7.45 23.03
C LEU A 373 13.07 7.50 24.31
N TRP A 374 12.99 6.38 25.04
CA TRP A 374 12.31 6.27 26.33
C TRP A 374 12.94 7.19 27.37
N TRP A 375 14.26 7.21 27.48
CA TRP A 375 14.98 8.06 28.42
C TRP A 375 14.84 9.56 28.11
N ARG A 376 14.83 9.94 26.82
CA ARG A 376 14.56 11.31 26.37
C ARG A 376 13.11 11.74 26.60
N SER A 377 12.21 10.77 26.80
CA SER A 377 10.78 10.97 27.00
C SER A 377 10.34 11.25 28.44
N ARG A 378 11.28 11.34 29.39
CA ARG A 378 11.02 11.52 30.84
C ARG A 378 10.19 12.75 31.22
N ARG A 379 10.13 13.75 30.35
CA ARG A 379 9.26 14.93 30.54
C ARG A 379 7.77 14.58 30.45
N GLY A 380 7.39 13.39 29.97
CA GLY A 380 6.00 12.99 29.81
C GLY A 380 5.29 13.75 28.68
N GLY A 381 3.96 13.82 28.77
CA GLY A 381 3.10 14.54 27.83
C GLY A 381 3.39 14.23 26.36
N ALA A 382 3.45 15.27 25.52
CA ALA A 382 3.68 15.13 24.08
C ALA A 382 5.06 14.54 23.72
N THR A 383 6.10 14.80 24.53
CA THR A 383 7.43 14.25 24.29
C THR A 383 7.43 12.73 24.39
N ALA A 384 6.72 12.18 25.39
CA ALA A 384 6.59 10.74 25.53
C ALA A 384 5.82 10.08 24.39
N ILE A 385 4.75 10.72 23.89
CA ILE A 385 4.01 10.17 22.74
C ILE A 385 4.82 10.24 21.44
N ARG A 386 5.65 11.29 21.24
CA ARG A 386 6.62 11.32 20.13
C ARG A 386 7.63 10.19 20.24
N GLY A 387 8.16 9.97 21.45
CA GLY A 387 9.07 8.88 21.74
C GLY A 387 8.45 7.52 21.43
N ALA A 388 7.20 7.30 21.84
CA ALA A 388 6.45 6.08 21.55
C ALA A 388 6.25 5.88 20.04
N ALA A 389 5.82 6.91 19.31
CA ALA A 389 5.66 6.86 17.85
C ALA A 389 7.00 6.54 17.15
N GLY A 390 8.10 7.15 17.59
CA GLY A 390 9.45 6.87 17.08
C GLY A 390 9.94 5.46 17.41
N ALA A 391 9.65 4.96 18.61
CA ALA A 391 9.98 3.61 19.03
C ALA A 391 9.19 2.56 18.24
N MET A 392 7.91 2.80 17.96
CA MET A 392 7.11 1.96 17.07
C MET A 392 7.68 1.97 15.64
N LEU A 393 8.07 3.14 15.12
CA LEU A 393 8.71 3.22 13.80
C LEU A 393 10.03 2.44 13.75
N ALA A 394 10.88 2.59 14.78
CA ALA A 394 12.11 1.81 14.90
C ALA A 394 11.81 0.31 14.96
N THR A 395 10.77 -0.09 15.70
CA THR A 395 10.33 -1.49 15.79
C THR A 395 9.92 -2.02 14.42
N VAL A 396 9.13 -1.26 13.65
CA VAL A 396 8.74 -1.65 12.28
C VAL A 396 9.95 -1.85 11.39
N LEU A 397 10.90 -0.90 11.40
CA LEU A 397 12.07 -0.93 10.51
C LEU A 397 13.12 -1.98 10.88
N LEU A 398 13.35 -2.20 12.18
CA LEU A 398 14.43 -3.04 12.69
C LEU A 398 13.96 -4.43 13.14
N SER A 399 12.65 -4.71 13.09
CA SER A 399 12.15 -6.06 13.32
C SER A 399 12.66 -7.03 12.24
N PRO A 400 12.85 -8.32 12.58
CA PRO A 400 13.26 -9.33 11.60
C PRO A 400 12.28 -9.50 10.43
N VAL A 401 11.00 -9.23 10.66
CA VAL A 401 9.93 -9.40 9.68
C VAL A 401 9.05 -8.16 9.69
N THR A 402 9.00 -7.48 8.55
CA THR A 402 8.22 -6.25 8.37
C THR A 402 7.25 -6.42 7.22
N LEU A 403 5.97 -6.15 7.47
CA LEU A 403 4.90 -6.20 6.47
C LEU A 403 4.31 -4.80 6.28
N PRO A 404 3.70 -4.49 5.11
CA PRO A 404 3.26 -3.13 4.78
C PRO A 404 2.37 -2.47 5.82
N TRP A 405 1.42 -3.23 6.39
CA TRP A 405 0.47 -2.72 7.37
C TRP A 405 1.08 -2.35 8.72
N TYR A 406 2.31 -2.80 9.03
CA TYR A 406 2.98 -2.48 10.30
C TYR A 406 3.27 -0.99 10.44
N PHE A 407 3.41 -0.27 9.31
CA PHE A 407 3.59 1.18 9.31
C PHE A 407 2.36 1.95 9.84
N SER A 408 1.20 1.31 9.99
CA SER A 408 0.04 1.92 10.66
C SER A 408 0.30 2.24 12.15
N TRP A 409 1.20 1.52 12.80
CA TRP A 409 1.47 1.68 14.24
C TRP A 409 2.10 3.03 14.58
N PRO A 410 3.25 3.42 13.99
CA PRO A 410 3.82 4.74 14.24
C PRO A 410 2.92 5.87 13.73
N LEU A 411 2.17 5.66 12.64
CA LEU A 411 1.23 6.65 12.11
C LEU A 411 0.12 6.97 13.12
N THR A 412 -0.38 5.97 13.84
CA THR A 412 -1.48 6.14 14.79
C THR A 412 -1.15 7.16 15.89
N LEU A 413 0.00 7.04 16.54
CA LEU A 413 0.43 7.99 17.58
C LEU A 413 1.06 9.24 16.98
N GLY A 414 1.86 9.09 15.91
CA GLY A 414 2.58 10.18 15.26
C GLY A 414 1.68 11.21 14.58
N ALA A 415 0.52 10.79 14.07
CA ALA A 415 -0.43 11.66 13.39
C ALA A 415 -1.06 12.70 14.31
N ALA A 416 -1.21 12.39 15.60
CA ALA A 416 -1.81 13.29 16.57
C ALA A 416 -0.86 14.39 17.07
N VAL A 417 0.44 14.25 16.79
CA VAL A 417 1.47 15.15 17.33
C VAL A 417 1.81 16.27 16.34
N ARG A 418 2.06 17.48 16.87
CA ARG A 418 2.66 18.57 16.09
C ARG A 418 4.16 18.32 15.87
N TRP A 419 4.54 18.21 14.60
CA TRP A 419 5.93 18.12 14.14
C TRP A 419 6.44 19.49 13.67
N PRO A 420 7.70 19.88 13.97
CA PRO A 420 8.27 21.18 13.57
C PRO A 420 8.25 21.40 12.05
N SER A 421 8.47 20.34 11.26
CA SER A 421 8.51 20.36 9.78
C SER A 421 7.29 19.69 9.15
N SER A 422 6.09 19.93 9.69
CA SER A 422 4.87 19.21 9.27
C SER A 422 4.57 19.30 7.77
N ARG A 423 5.02 20.36 7.08
CA ARG A 423 4.86 20.48 5.62
C ARG A 423 5.70 19.45 4.84
N ALA A 424 6.87 19.06 5.35
CA ALA A 424 7.78 18.08 4.71
C ALA A 424 7.48 16.63 5.09
N VAL A 425 6.90 16.41 6.28
CA VAL A 425 6.55 15.06 6.75
C VAL A 425 5.34 14.49 6.00
N LEU A 426 4.36 15.32 5.65
CA LEU A 426 3.10 14.85 5.04
C LEU A 426 3.31 14.20 3.65
N PRO A 427 4.10 14.77 2.72
CA PRO A 427 4.37 14.13 1.43
C PRO A 427 5.17 12.84 1.55
N VAL A 428 6.11 12.75 2.50
CA VAL A 428 6.86 11.51 2.75
C VAL A 428 5.94 10.42 3.24
N VAL A 429 5.10 10.72 4.25
CA VAL A 429 4.08 9.78 4.74
C VAL A 429 3.13 9.36 3.61
N ALA A 430 2.78 10.29 2.72
CA ALA A 430 1.94 9.99 1.57
C ALA A 430 2.60 9.08 0.53
N GLY A 431 3.83 9.39 0.12
CA GLY A 431 4.61 8.57 -0.81
C GLY A 431 4.87 7.17 -0.25
N VAL A 432 5.25 7.07 1.03
CA VAL A 432 5.44 5.77 1.69
C VAL A 432 4.13 4.99 1.77
N SER A 433 3.02 5.63 2.14
CA SER A 433 1.72 4.93 2.20
C SER A 433 1.26 4.44 0.82
N ALA A 434 1.50 5.23 -0.24
CA ALA A 434 1.19 4.83 -1.61
C ALA A 434 2.06 3.66 -2.06
N TRP A 435 3.36 3.73 -1.80
CA TRP A 435 4.32 2.66 -2.12
C TRP A 435 3.95 1.34 -1.45
N LEU A 436 3.69 1.36 -0.14
CA LEU A 436 3.35 0.19 0.64
C LEU A 436 2.07 -0.50 0.14
N VAL A 437 1.14 0.27 -0.40
CA VAL A 437 -0.09 -0.28 -0.98
C VAL A 437 0.13 -0.84 -2.38
N ILE A 438 0.76 -0.07 -3.28
CA ILE A 438 0.94 -0.46 -4.68
C ILE A 438 1.89 -1.67 -4.79
N GLY A 439 2.80 -1.82 -3.83
CA GLY A 439 3.70 -2.98 -3.74
C GLY A 439 3.02 -4.32 -3.42
N SER A 440 1.72 -4.33 -3.10
CA SER A 440 0.96 -5.54 -2.77
C SER A 440 -0.02 -5.88 -3.89
N HIS A 441 0.00 -7.13 -4.38
CA HIS A 441 -1.00 -7.58 -5.34
C HIS A 441 -2.37 -7.80 -4.67
N PRO A 442 -3.50 -7.55 -5.36
CA PRO A 442 -4.85 -7.67 -4.79
C PRO A 442 -5.22 -9.03 -4.18
N ASP A 443 -4.62 -10.13 -4.64
CA ASP A 443 -4.88 -11.47 -4.09
C ASP A 443 -4.04 -11.81 -2.85
N GLY A 444 -3.12 -10.93 -2.44
CA GLY A 444 -2.27 -11.09 -1.26
C GLY A 444 -1.19 -12.16 -1.36
N LYS A 445 -1.15 -12.94 -2.45
CA LYS A 445 -0.23 -14.08 -2.64
C LYS A 445 1.05 -13.71 -3.38
N SER A 446 1.02 -12.66 -4.20
CA SER A 446 2.18 -12.23 -4.99
C SER A 446 2.73 -10.90 -4.48
N GLN A 447 4.02 -10.91 -4.16
CA GLN A 447 4.81 -9.70 -3.95
C GLN A 447 5.64 -9.46 -5.21
N LEU A 448 5.78 -8.20 -5.60
CA LEU A 448 6.64 -7.86 -6.73
C LEU A 448 8.06 -8.36 -6.48
N PRO A 449 8.79 -8.75 -7.54
CA PRO A 449 10.22 -9.02 -7.42
C PRO A 449 10.93 -7.78 -6.86
N PRO A 450 12.11 -7.93 -6.23
CA PRO A 450 12.81 -6.84 -5.54
C PRO A 450 12.95 -5.54 -6.36
N TRP A 451 13.18 -5.66 -7.67
CA TRP A 451 13.28 -4.53 -8.59
C TRP A 451 11.94 -3.80 -8.80
N GLY A 452 10.81 -4.52 -8.80
CA GLY A 452 9.47 -3.95 -8.92
C GLY A 452 9.10 -3.12 -7.69
N PHE A 453 9.51 -3.55 -6.50
CA PHE A 453 9.39 -2.76 -5.27
C PHE A 453 10.18 -1.44 -5.33
N ALA A 454 11.39 -1.47 -5.88
CA ALA A 454 12.25 -0.30 -6.03
C ALA A 454 11.70 0.71 -7.05
N VAL A 455 11.25 0.25 -8.22
CA VAL A 455 10.62 1.10 -9.24
C VAL A 455 9.36 1.77 -8.70
N LEU A 456 8.51 1.02 -7.98
CA LEU A 456 7.30 1.57 -7.37
C LEU A 456 7.58 2.51 -6.21
N PHE A 457 8.69 2.32 -5.49
CA PHE A 457 9.15 3.27 -4.48
C PHE A 457 9.47 4.63 -5.12
N VAL A 458 10.23 4.62 -6.22
CA VAL A 458 10.58 5.85 -6.97
C VAL A 458 9.34 6.51 -7.57
N ALA A 459 8.43 5.74 -8.18
CA ALA A 459 7.17 6.27 -8.70
C ALA A 459 6.27 6.87 -7.60
N SER A 460 6.25 6.27 -6.40
CA SER A 460 5.49 6.77 -5.25
C SER A 460 6.12 8.01 -4.62
N ILE A 461 7.45 8.15 -4.69
CA ILE A 461 8.15 9.39 -4.36
C ILE A 461 7.74 10.49 -5.34
N ALA A 462 7.57 10.20 -6.63
CA ALA A 462 7.06 11.18 -7.60
C ALA A 462 5.63 11.66 -7.26
N VAL A 463 4.76 10.77 -6.75
CA VAL A 463 3.45 11.15 -6.19
C VAL A 463 3.61 12.07 -4.98
N GLY A 464 4.52 11.74 -4.05
CA GLY A 464 4.88 12.60 -2.91
C GLY A 464 5.41 13.97 -3.36
N ALA A 465 6.26 14.02 -4.38
CA ALA A 465 6.81 15.26 -4.95
C ALA A 465 5.72 16.11 -5.65
N GLY A 466 4.74 15.46 -6.29
CA GLY A 466 3.56 16.12 -6.85
C GLY A 466 2.67 16.74 -5.76
N MET A 467 2.59 16.13 -4.57
CA MET A 467 1.91 16.73 -3.42
C MET A 467 2.62 17.98 -2.89
N TRP A 468 3.95 18.04 -2.98
CA TRP A 468 4.75 19.18 -2.51
C TRP A 468 4.61 20.41 -3.42
N HIS A 469 4.52 20.20 -4.74
CA HIS A 469 4.48 21.29 -5.72
C HIS A 469 3.06 21.67 -6.21
N GLY A 470 2.05 20.84 -5.93
CA GLY A 470 0.67 21.11 -6.35
C GLY A 470 0.07 22.35 -5.69
N LYS A 471 0.04 23.48 -6.42
CA LYS A 471 -0.77 24.64 -6.03
C LYS A 471 -2.24 24.26 -6.17
N ILE A 472 -3.00 24.21 -5.06
CA ILE A 472 -4.46 24.33 -5.17
C ILE A 472 -4.69 25.68 -5.86
N ALA A 473 -5.17 25.66 -7.11
CA ALA A 473 -5.74 26.83 -7.74
C ALA A 473 -6.81 27.35 -6.79
N ARG A 474 -6.52 28.46 -6.11
CA ARG A 474 -7.48 29.15 -5.23
C ARG A 474 -8.62 29.57 -6.14
N SER A 475 -9.65 28.75 -6.28
CA SER A 475 -10.89 29.19 -6.91
C SER A 475 -11.41 30.30 -6.00
N ARG A 476 -11.20 31.55 -6.40
CA ARG A 476 -11.88 32.72 -5.84
C ARG A 476 -13.38 32.45 -5.97
N ALA A 477 -13.97 31.90 -4.92
CA ALA A 477 -15.41 31.91 -4.76
C ALA A 477 -15.83 33.37 -4.60
N GLY A 478 -16.62 33.91 -5.54
CA GLY A 478 -17.31 35.17 -5.31
C GLY A 478 -17.42 36.19 -6.45
N ARG A 479 -17.15 35.88 -7.72
CA ARG A 479 -17.55 36.79 -8.82
C ARG A 479 -18.21 36.04 -9.98
N PRO A 480 -19.44 36.39 -10.39
CA PRO A 480 -20.06 35.82 -11.57
C PRO A 480 -19.34 36.39 -12.79
N VAL A 481 -18.61 35.55 -13.51
CA VAL A 481 -18.00 35.93 -14.79
C VAL A 481 -19.10 35.87 -15.85
N ARG A 482 -19.47 37.03 -16.39
CA ARG A 482 -20.18 37.12 -17.68
C ARG A 482 -19.20 36.64 -18.76
N LEU A 483 -19.57 35.61 -19.49
CA LEU A 483 -18.86 35.21 -20.70
C LEU A 483 -19.21 36.20 -21.81
N SER A 484 -18.22 36.97 -22.23
CA SER A 484 -18.23 37.77 -23.45
C SER A 484 -16.94 37.47 -24.19
N GLY A 485 -17.06 37.19 -25.49
CA GLY A 485 -15.99 37.38 -26.46
C GLY A 485 -15.02 36.22 -26.61
N SER A 486 -15.18 35.51 -27.72
CA SER A 486 -14.17 34.71 -28.41
C SER A 486 -12.82 35.44 -28.51
N ALA A 487 -11.77 34.84 -27.95
CA ALA A 487 -10.39 35.13 -28.32
C ALA A 487 -9.64 33.79 -28.42
N GLU A 488 -9.17 33.49 -29.62
CA GLU A 488 -8.36 32.32 -29.96
C GLU A 488 -7.08 32.29 -29.10
N PHE A 489 -6.84 31.15 -28.45
CA PHE A 489 -5.61 30.93 -27.69
C PHE A 489 -4.63 30.14 -28.55
N ARG A 490 -3.61 30.83 -29.07
CA ARG A 490 -2.45 30.22 -29.73
C ARG A 490 -1.47 29.76 -28.64
N VAL A 491 -1.19 28.46 -28.59
CA VAL A 491 -0.24 27.87 -27.64
C VAL A 491 1.16 27.91 -28.25
N SER A 492 2.09 28.60 -27.59
CA SER A 492 3.53 28.46 -27.82
C SER A 492 4.07 27.36 -26.91
N SER A 493 4.66 26.32 -27.49
CA SER A 493 5.26 25.19 -26.76
C SER A 493 6.71 25.52 -26.31
N PRO A 494 7.17 25.03 -25.14
CA PRO A 494 8.55 25.20 -24.70
C PRO A 494 9.52 24.26 -25.43
N GLY A 495 10.66 24.78 -25.88
CA GLY A 495 11.65 24.13 -26.74
C GLY A 495 12.40 22.95 -26.11
N TRP A 496 11.97 21.76 -26.49
CA TRP A 496 12.83 20.59 -26.72
C TRP A 496 12.62 20.24 -28.21
N GLU A 497 13.63 20.43 -29.04
CA GLU A 497 13.50 20.17 -30.48
C GLU A 497 13.49 18.66 -30.72
N SER A 498 12.29 18.06 -30.75
CA SER A 498 12.11 16.82 -31.51
C SER A 498 12.10 17.15 -32.99
N PRO A 499 12.67 16.27 -33.85
CA PRO A 499 12.54 16.40 -35.30
C PRO A 499 11.11 16.75 -35.70
N ALA A 500 10.90 17.82 -36.48
CA ALA A 500 9.58 18.39 -36.75
C ALA A 500 8.63 17.32 -37.34
N MET A 501 9.17 16.47 -38.21
CA MET A 501 8.47 15.35 -38.82
C MET A 501 8.00 14.28 -37.81
N ARG A 502 8.77 14.03 -36.73
CA ARG A 502 8.38 13.06 -35.68
C ARG A 502 7.21 13.59 -34.84
N ALA A 503 7.16 14.90 -34.61
CA ALA A 503 6.04 15.52 -33.92
C ALA A 503 4.77 15.43 -34.76
N ASP A 504 4.86 15.71 -36.06
CA ASP A 504 3.73 15.65 -37.00
C ASP A 504 3.17 14.22 -37.11
N LEU A 505 4.02 13.20 -37.25
CA LEU A 505 3.59 11.79 -37.26
C LEU A 505 2.85 11.39 -35.97
N ARG A 506 3.25 11.92 -34.81
CA ARG A 506 2.58 11.65 -33.52
C ARG A 506 1.23 12.34 -33.41
N ASP A 507 1.11 13.55 -33.95
CA ASP A 507 -0.15 14.29 -33.92
C ASP A 507 -1.17 13.70 -34.90
N ASP A 508 -0.73 13.31 -36.10
CA ASP A 508 -1.60 12.63 -37.07
C ASP A 508 -1.98 11.22 -36.62
N LEU A 509 -1.14 10.52 -35.85
CA LEU A 509 -1.55 9.24 -35.23
C LEU A 509 -2.71 9.45 -34.25
N LYS A 510 -2.72 10.55 -33.48
CA LYS A 510 -3.84 10.87 -32.58
C LYS A 510 -5.11 11.15 -33.37
N VAL A 511 -5.01 11.85 -34.50
CA VAL A 511 -6.13 12.14 -35.40
C VAL A 511 -6.67 10.83 -36.02
N ALA A 512 -5.79 9.97 -36.53
CA ALA A 512 -6.14 8.68 -37.13
C ALA A 512 -6.81 7.73 -36.11
N LEU A 513 -6.34 7.69 -34.86
CA LEU A 513 -6.97 6.93 -33.78
C LEU A 513 -8.39 7.43 -33.47
N LYS A 514 -8.63 8.74 -33.60
CA LYS A 514 -9.93 9.36 -33.35
C LYS A 514 -10.91 9.14 -34.52
N SER A 515 -10.42 9.17 -35.77
CA SER A 515 -11.22 8.88 -36.96
C SER A 515 -11.38 7.39 -37.25
N ARG A 516 -10.66 6.52 -36.53
CA ARG A 516 -10.61 5.05 -36.72
C ARG A 516 -10.11 4.64 -38.11
N ASP A 517 -9.24 5.45 -38.70
CA ASP A 517 -8.56 5.12 -39.96
C ASP A 517 -7.49 4.04 -39.71
N ARG A 518 -7.82 2.79 -40.06
CA ARG A 518 -6.97 1.64 -39.77
C ARG A 518 -5.66 1.65 -40.57
N ALA A 519 -5.69 2.09 -41.82
CA ALA A 519 -4.49 2.16 -42.66
C ALA A 519 -3.52 3.21 -42.09
N ALA A 520 -4.04 4.40 -41.74
CA ALA A 520 -3.20 5.45 -41.15
C ALA A 520 -2.64 5.05 -39.78
N VAL A 521 -3.43 4.40 -38.92
CA VAL A 521 -2.94 3.93 -37.61
C VAL A 521 -1.82 2.90 -37.75
N THR A 522 -1.94 1.95 -38.67
CA THR A 522 -0.91 0.93 -38.91
C THR A 522 0.36 1.56 -39.45
N ALA A 523 0.25 2.40 -40.48
CA ALA A 523 1.38 3.05 -41.13
C ALA A 523 2.15 3.96 -40.16
N LEU A 524 1.46 4.84 -39.43
CA LEU A 524 2.07 5.82 -38.51
C LEU A 524 2.70 5.15 -37.28
N ARG A 525 2.13 4.06 -36.77
CA ARG A 525 2.74 3.29 -35.67
C ARG A 525 4.01 2.57 -36.10
N SER A 526 4.01 2.00 -37.30
CA SER A 526 5.20 1.35 -37.87
C SER A 526 6.33 2.34 -38.05
N ALA A 527 6.06 3.49 -38.69
CA ALA A 527 7.06 4.53 -38.90
C ALA A 527 7.65 5.07 -37.59
N LEU A 528 6.82 5.32 -36.56
CA LEU A 528 7.29 5.75 -35.24
C LEU A 528 8.13 4.67 -34.55
N ALA A 529 7.75 3.39 -34.68
CA ALA A 529 8.53 2.28 -34.14
C ALA A 529 9.87 2.10 -34.86
N ALA A 530 9.93 2.29 -36.18
CA ALA A 530 11.17 2.26 -36.96
C ALA A 530 12.13 3.38 -36.55
N ILE A 531 11.61 4.60 -36.30
CA ILE A 531 12.39 5.72 -35.75
C ILE A 531 12.91 5.38 -34.35
N ASP A 532 12.05 4.88 -33.45
CA ASP A 532 12.44 4.49 -32.10
C ASP A 532 13.50 3.36 -32.11
N ASN A 533 13.44 2.44 -33.08
CA ASN A 533 14.42 1.38 -33.27
C ASN A 533 15.76 1.91 -33.84
N ALA A 534 15.74 2.91 -34.72
CA ALA A 534 16.94 3.54 -35.26
C ALA A 534 17.70 4.39 -34.22
N GLU A 535 17.03 4.80 -33.14
CA GLU A 535 17.66 5.43 -31.95
C GLU A 535 18.41 4.40 -31.07
N ALA A 536 18.21 3.10 -31.30
CA ALA A 536 18.87 2.01 -30.58
C ALA A 536 20.15 1.53 -31.28
N VAL A 537 21.21 1.25 -30.52
CA VAL A 537 22.55 0.87 -31.02
C VAL A 537 22.55 -0.61 -31.46
N PRO A 538 23.17 -1.01 -32.59
CA PRO A 538 23.20 -2.41 -33.02
C PRO A 538 24.04 -3.28 -32.09
N VAL A 539 23.48 -4.40 -31.63
CA VAL A 539 24.24 -5.48 -30.98
C VAL A 539 24.73 -6.44 -32.08
N GLY A 540 26.03 -6.75 -32.11
CA GLY A 540 26.65 -7.63 -33.11
C GLY A 540 26.11 -9.07 -33.12
N PRO A 541 26.43 -9.88 -34.14
CA PRO A 541 25.74 -11.13 -34.42
C PRO A 541 26.00 -12.21 -33.36
N THR A 542 24.92 -12.88 -33.00
CA THR A 542 24.79 -13.99 -32.04
C THR A 542 25.54 -15.25 -32.48
N VAL A 543 26.25 -15.88 -31.55
CA VAL A 543 26.71 -17.27 -31.68
C VAL A 543 25.75 -18.19 -30.93
N ASP A 544 25.23 -19.19 -31.64
CA ASP A 544 24.42 -20.30 -31.15
C ASP A 544 25.12 -21.08 -30.02
N THR A 545 24.36 -21.49 -29.00
CA THR A 545 24.56 -22.80 -28.34
C THR A 545 23.27 -23.33 -27.75
N THR A 546 23.05 -24.61 -28.03
CA THR A 546 21.92 -25.46 -27.75
C THR A 546 21.92 -26.04 -26.32
N VAL A 547 20.70 -26.21 -25.79
CA VAL A 547 20.17 -27.22 -24.84
C VAL A 547 21.05 -27.69 -23.67
N GLY A 548 20.61 -27.38 -22.44
CA GLY A 548 20.97 -28.14 -21.23
C GLY A 548 20.55 -27.50 -19.90
N ASN A 549 19.47 -28.03 -19.31
CA ASN A 549 18.96 -27.88 -17.93
C ASN A 549 18.21 -26.62 -17.48
N GLU A 550 16.92 -26.84 -17.18
CA GLU A 550 16.06 -26.04 -16.31
C GLU A 550 16.58 -26.06 -14.87
N ARG A 551 17.23 -24.97 -14.46
CA ARG A 551 17.24 -24.31 -13.14
C ARG A 551 18.50 -23.43 -13.11
N VAL A 552 18.28 -22.14 -12.84
CA VAL A 552 19.26 -21.04 -12.92
C VAL A 552 19.53 -20.60 -14.36
N ALA A 553 18.84 -19.54 -14.79
CA ALA A 553 19.23 -18.82 -15.99
C ALA A 553 20.52 -18.04 -15.70
N GLY A 554 21.55 -18.39 -16.46
CA GLY A 554 22.94 -17.96 -16.35
C GLY A 554 23.14 -16.45 -16.17
N VAL A 555 23.92 -16.14 -15.14
CA VAL A 555 24.71 -14.92 -15.03
C VAL A 555 25.76 -14.97 -16.13
N ALA A 556 25.61 -14.14 -17.16
CA ALA A 556 26.76 -13.73 -17.96
C ALA A 556 27.59 -12.76 -17.09
N VAL A 557 28.76 -13.23 -16.68
CA VAL A 557 29.78 -12.42 -16.01
C VAL A 557 30.27 -11.38 -17.01
N GLY A 558 29.95 -10.12 -16.73
CA GLY A 558 30.37 -8.97 -17.52
C GLY A 558 30.03 -7.67 -16.79
N LEU A 559 30.76 -7.39 -15.71
CA LEU A 559 30.80 -6.05 -15.12
C LEU A 559 31.53 -5.12 -16.11
N GLY A 560 30.82 -4.09 -16.57
CA GLY A 560 31.41 -2.91 -17.22
C GLY A 560 31.36 -2.89 -18.75
N ALA A 561 30.20 -2.55 -19.31
CA ALA A 561 30.12 -1.89 -20.61
C ALA A 561 29.07 -0.78 -20.52
N ALA A 562 29.45 0.41 -20.96
CA ALA A 562 28.80 1.68 -20.70
C ALA A 562 27.32 1.74 -21.08
N GLU A 563 26.56 2.58 -20.38
CA GLU A 563 25.38 3.27 -20.93
C GLU A 563 25.83 3.93 -22.26
N VAL A 564 25.58 3.26 -23.39
CA VAL A 564 25.85 3.84 -24.70
C VAL A 564 24.77 4.89 -24.96
N PRO A 565 25.13 6.17 -25.19
CA PRO A 565 24.16 7.20 -25.53
C PRO A 565 23.33 6.75 -26.74
N ARG A 566 22.01 6.90 -26.67
CA ARG A 566 21.12 6.70 -27.83
C ARG A 566 21.57 7.62 -28.96
N ARG A 567 21.44 7.16 -30.20
CA ARG A 567 21.79 7.99 -31.37
C ARG A 567 20.76 9.10 -31.52
N ASP A 568 21.21 10.35 -31.45
CA ASP A 568 20.36 11.50 -31.80
C ASP A 568 20.14 11.49 -33.33
N LEU A 569 18.88 11.40 -33.75
CA LEU A 569 18.49 11.42 -35.16
C LEU A 569 18.21 12.87 -35.60
N THR A 570 18.79 13.28 -36.72
CA THR A 570 18.48 14.55 -37.37
C THR A 570 17.14 14.46 -38.14
N ASP A 571 16.56 15.61 -38.52
CA ASP A 571 15.37 15.63 -39.40
C ASP A 571 15.62 14.88 -40.72
N ALA A 572 16.85 14.91 -41.24
CA ALA A 572 17.23 14.17 -42.45
C ALA A 572 17.26 12.64 -42.22
N ASP A 573 17.72 12.19 -41.04
CA ASP A 573 17.71 10.77 -40.67
C ASP A 573 16.27 10.25 -40.53
N VAL A 574 15.39 11.02 -39.87
CA VAL A 574 13.97 10.68 -39.72
C VAL A 574 13.27 10.62 -41.08
N ARG A 575 13.55 11.59 -41.97
CA ARG A 575 13.03 11.57 -43.34
C ARG A 575 13.46 10.32 -44.10
N SER A 576 14.75 9.95 -44.03
CA SER A 576 15.27 8.74 -44.70
C SER A 576 14.63 7.45 -44.19
N ILE A 577 14.34 7.35 -42.89
CA ILE A 577 13.63 6.20 -42.31
C ILE A 577 12.21 6.11 -42.86
N VAL A 578 11.49 7.23 -42.93
CA VAL A 578 10.12 7.25 -43.48
C VAL A 578 10.11 6.96 -44.98
N GLU A 579 11.08 7.46 -45.75
CA GLU A 579 11.26 7.11 -47.17
C GLU A 579 11.47 5.60 -47.36
N ASN A 580 12.25 4.96 -46.47
CA ASN A 580 12.44 3.52 -46.51
C ASN A 580 11.12 2.76 -46.22
N GLU A 581 10.36 3.19 -45.21
CA GLU A 581 9.05 2.58 -44.88
C GLU A 581 8.01 2.73 -46.01
N VAL A 582 8.06 3.83 -46.78
CA VAL A 582 7.23 4.00 -47.98
C VAL A 582 7.69 3.05 -49.09
N ARG A 583 9.00 2.99 -49.34
CA ARG A 583 9.56 2.14 -50.40
C ARG A 583 9.25 0.66 -50.16
N GLU A 584 9.48 0.16 -48.95
CA GLU A 584 9.19 -1.24 -48.59
C GLU A 584 7.71 -1.60 -48.80
N ARG A 585 6.79 -0.69 -48.43
CA ARG A 585 5.35 -0.91 -48.65
C ARG A 585 4.96 -0.87 -50.11
N THR A 586 5.59 0.00 -50.89
CA THR A 586 5.34 0.11 -52.34
C THR A 586 5.83 -1.14 -53.07
N GLU A 587 7.04 -1.60 -52.77
CA GLU A 587 7.62 -2.84 -53.32
C GLU A 587 6.80 -4.07 -52.92
N ALA A 588 6.38 -4.14 -51.65
CA ALA A 588 5.51 -5.21 -51.17
C ALA A 588 4.15 -5.20 -51.90
N ALA A 589 3.56 -4.02 -52.14
CA ALA A 589 2.30 -3.91 -52.87
C ALA A 589 2.43 -4.43 -54.32
N GLU A 590 3.51 -4.10 -55.03
CA GLU A 590 3.79 -4.62 -56.38
C GLU A 590 4.02 -6.14 -56.38
N GLN A 591 4.62 -6.68 -55.31
CA GLN A 591 4.78 -8.12 -55.16
C GLN A 591 3.44 -8.82 -54.92
N TYR A 592 2.57 -8.27 -54.08
CA TYR A 592 1.23 -8.80 -53.84
C TYR A 592 0.35 -8.73 -55.10
N GLU A 593 0.48 -7.68 -55.90
CA GLU A 593 -0.24 -7.54 -57.17
C GLU A 593 0.20 -8.60 -58.19
N ARG A 594 1.50 -8.84 -58.33
CA ARG A 594 2.04 -9.94 -59.18
C ARG A 594 1.58 -11.33 -58.74
N LEU A 595 1.25 -11.50 -57.46
CA LEU A 595 0.74 -12.75 -56.88
C LEU A 595 -0.80 -12.84 -56.91
N GLY A 596 -1.50 -11.92 -57.60
CA GLY A 596 -2.95 -11.93 -57.73
C GLY A 596 -3.72 -11.51 -56.46
N ARG A 597 -3.04 -10.87 -55.50
CA ARG A 597 -3.59 -10.45 -54.20
C ARG A 597 -3.88 -8.95 -54.18
N ALA A 598 -4.90 -8.54 -54.93
CA ALA A 598 -5.23 -7.13 -55.18
C ALA A 598 -5.64 -6.35 -53.92
N GLU A 599 -6.38 -6.97 -53.00
CA GLU A 599 -6.87 -6.31 -51.77
C GLU A 599 -5.71 -5.96 -50.81
N GLN A 600 -4.74 -6.86 -50.66
CA GLN A 600 -3.54 -6.61 -49.86
C GLN A 600 -2.62 -5.57 -50.51
N ALA A 601 -2.53 -5.57 -51.83
CA ALA A 601 -1.78 -4.54 -52.57
C ALA A 601 -2.42 -3.15 -52.41
N GLU A 602 -3.76 -3.05 -52.47
CA GLU A 602 -4.48 -1.79 -52.24
C GLU A 602 -4.31 -1.28 -50.81
N GLN A 603 -4.37 -2.16 -49.81
CA GLN A 603 -4.11 -1.79 -48.42
C GLN A 603 -2.69 -1.23 -48.22
N LEU A 604 -1.66 -1.88 -48.77
CA LEU A 604 -0.27 -1.42 -48.65
C LEU A 604 -0.03 -0.10 -49.39
N ARG A 605 -0.70 0.13 -50.52
CA ARG A 605 -0.69 1.42 -51.23
C ARG A 605 -1.33 2.53 -50.41
N ALA A 606 -2.45 2.24 -49.74
CA ALA A 606 -3.09 3.20 -48.86
C ALA A 606 -2.19 3.56 -47.66
N GLU A 607 -1.50 2.58 -47.08
CA GLU A 607 -0.52 2.80 -46.01
C GLU A 607 0.70 3.61 -46.48
N ALA A 608 1.24 3.30 -47.66
CA ALA A 608 2.34 4.05 -48.28
C ALA A 608 1.94 5.51 -48.58
N ALA A 609 0.74 5.73 -49.11
CA ALA A 609 0.23 7.07 -49.40
C ALA A 609 0.06 7.94 -48.14
N VAL A 610 -0.29 7.34 -46.99
CA VAL A 610 -0.34 8.05 -45.71
C VAL A 610 1.02 8.61 -45.35
N LEU A 611 2.07 7.80 -45.42
CA LEU A 611 3.44 8.19 -45.07
C LEU A 611 4.04 9.16 -46.10
N GLN A 612 3.73 8.97 -47.39
CA GLN A 612 4.19 9.84 -48.49
C GLN A 612 3.79 11.30 -48.30
N ARG A 613 2.59 11.57 -47.76
CA ARG A 613 2.13 12.94 -47.47
C ARG A 613 3.02 13.70 -46.49
N HIS A 614 3.71 12.98 -45.59
CA HIS A 614 4.65 13.60 -44.65
C HIS A 614 6.01 13.91 -45.29
N LEU A 615 6.34 13.26 -46.41
CA LEU A 615 7.56 13.54 -47.18
C LEU A 615 7.39 14.75 -48.10
N GLU A 616 6.17 15.05 -48.53
CA GLU A 616 5.86 16.14 -49.47
C GLU A 616 5.62 17.50 -48.78
N VAL A 617 5.35 17.52 -47.47
CA VAL A 617 4.93 18.72 -46.72
C VAL A 617 6.06 19.33 -45.86
N SER A 618 7.26 18.74 -45.83
CA SER A 618 8.39 19.19 -45.00
C SER A 618 9.51 19.90 -45.76
#